data_AF-A0A7D7ZLL0-F1
#
_entry.id   AF-A0A7D7ZLL0-F1
#
_cell.length_a   1.000
_cell.length_b   1.000
_cell.length_c   1.000
_cell.angle_alpha   90.00
_cell.angle_beta   90.00
_cell.angle_gamma   90.00
#
_symmetry.space_group_name_H-M   'P 1'
#
loop_
_entity.id
_entity.type
_entity.pdbx_description
1 polymer ?
#
loop_
_entity_poly.entity_id
_entity_poly.type
_entity_poly.pdbx_seq_one_letter_code
_entity_poly.pdbx_strand_id
1 'polypeptide(L)'
;MNVHPKFADWYRTPKTELFEGLPEKRTQGISSLWSAITGEEILNVIRIFFDRLPENASFKKIFHKHFNEADSTFMSSDNNYEWRVLAGITIGVNLLHDNELERMAALAVKCMSFQGENSDVPVPNILKVVDSYVDKQAVALRSRQEIPKITIPRIDVKNELEELETIAVNTAAPQLALIAKSLVEKTSQFMDRFKVALQVNHNTLLAQDEELNIMWWVVGGFSKYDNSLLVEKSLSELCLRAPGELFELTKLPIAPIGSIAYLDKMLRSVDNDYIGKTLSIESVVNDAEVSWKNYIFENFLEASGANIELAKDFIPIFFALKRSHESSENWVTGYYDSIKVDPKRDISILKLSCQFYTELLFLKILNSILQNND
;
A
#
# COMPACT_ATOMS: atom_id res chain seq x y z
N MET A 1 -2.44 -7.68 26.40
CA MET A 1 -1.96 -7.64 25.00
C MET A 1 -0.58 -8.27 25.00
N ASN A 2 -0.32 -9.29 24.19
CA ASN A 2 0.97 -9.98 24.23
C ASN A 2 2.04 -9.13 23.55
N VAL A 3 3.20 -8.97 24.21
CA VAL A 3 4.37 -8.30 23.62
C VAL A 3 4.75 -9.05 22.34
N HIS A 4 4.97 -8.31 21.25
CA HIS A 4 5.38 -8.93 19.99
C HIS A 4 6.70 -9.69 20.19
N PRO A 5 6.84 -10.94 19.71
CA PRO A 5 8.01 -11.78 20.03
C PRO A 5 9.36 -11.15 19.67
N LYS A 6 9.39 -10.28 18.66
CA LYS A 6 10.59 -9.58 18.19
C LYS A 6 10.79 -8.18 18.77
N PHE A 7 9.89 -7.71 19.65
CA PHE A 7 9.96 -6.35 20.21
C PHE A 7 11.29 -6.11 20.91
N ALA A 8 11.68 -7.01 21.82
CA ALA A 8 12.92 -6.88 22.57
C ALA A 8 14.15 -6.85 21.65
N ASP A 9 14.15 -7.66 20.60
CA ASP A 9 15.24 -7.71 19.62
C ASP A 9 15.35 -6.43 18.79
N TRP A 10 14.21 -5.84 18.41
CA TRP A 10 14.17 -4.58 17.65
C TRP A 10 14.49 -3.36 18.51
N TYR A 11 14.08 -3.39 19.78
CA TYR A 11 14.31 -2.30 20.71
C TYR A 11 15.70 -2.33 21.31
N ARG A 12 16.38 -3.48 21.41
CA ARG A 12 17.77 -3.58 21.88
C ARG A 12 18.73 -3.04 20.82
N THR A 13 18.92 -1.74 20.81
CA THR A 13 19.89 -1.04 19.96
C THR A 13 21.03 -0.48 20.82
N PRO A 14 22.20 -0.13 20.24
CA PRO A 14 23.35 0.35 21.02
C PRO A 14 23.08 1.61 21.87
N LYS A 15 21.99 2.34 21.59
CA LYS A 15 21.63 3.59 22.25
C LYS A 15 20.38 3.48 23.14
N THR A 16 19.83 2.28 23.32
CA THR A 16 18.62 2.05 24.12
C THR A 16 18.89 0.99 25.19
N GLU A 17 18.56 1.32 26.43
CA GLU A 17 18.67 0.40 27.55
C GLU A 17 17.31 -0.27 27.82
N LEU A 18 17.33 -1.58 28.07
CA LEU A 18 16.13 -2.36 28.37
C LEU A 18 16.06 -2.64 29.86
N PHE A 19 15.06 -2.06 30.53
CA PHE A 19 14.73 -2.33 31.93
C PHE A 19 13.49 -3.24 32.04
N GLU A 20 13.34 -3.91 33.19
CA GLU A 20 12.18 -4.75 33.47
C GLU A 20 10.87 -3.93 33.40
N GLY A 21 9.85 -4.47 32.73
CA GLY A 21 8.55 -3.80 32.54
C GLY A 21 8.54 -2.71 31.44
N LEU A 22 9.70 -2.32 30.89
CA LEU A 22 9.79 -1.32 29.82
C LEU A 22 9.15 -1.82 28.51
N PRO A 23 9.39 -3.07 28.04
CA PRO A 23 8.77 -3.59 26.82
C PRO A 23 7.23 -3.56 26.85
N GLU A 24 6.63 -3.91 27.98
CA GLU A 24 5.18 -3.93 28.16
C GLU A 24 4.59 -2.53 28.05
N LYS A 25 5.19 -1.55 28.74
CA LYS A 25 4.73 -0.15 28.68
C LYS A 25 4.93 0.46 27.30
N ARG A 26 6.07 0.23 26.65
CA ARG A 26 6.34 0.72 25.29
C ARG A 26 5.41 0.09 24.26
N THR A 27 5.12 -1.20 24.40
CA THR A 27 4.12 -1.90 23.56
C THR A 27 2.72 -1.31 23.77
N GLN A 28 2.34 -0.97 25.00
CA GLN A 28 1.07 -0.30 25.27
C GLN A 28 0.99 1.08 24.60
N GLY A 29 2.07 1.86 24.62
CA GLY A 29 2.16 3.14 23.90
C GLY A 29 1.99 2.97 22.38
N ILE A 30 2.63 1.95 21.80
CA ILE A 30 2.50 1.61 20.37
C ILE A 30 1.06 1.29 20.01
N SER A 31 0.42 0.41 20.78
CA SER A 31 -0.97 0.00 20.51
C SER A 31 -1.94 1.17 20.66
N SER A 32 -1.74 2.01 21.69
CA SER A 32 -2.54 3.21 21.89
C SER A 32 -2.39 4.19 20.71
N LEU A 33 -1.16 4.45 20.27
CA LEU A 33 -0.89 5.30 19.12
C LEU A 33 -1.55 4.73 17.85
N TRP A 34 -1.27 3.47 17.50
CA TRP A 34 -1.78 2.88 16.25
C TRP A 34 -3.32 2.85 16.17
N SER A 35 -3.99 2.64 17.31
CA SER A 35 -5.45 2.64 17.36
C SER A 35 -6.09 4.03 17.19
N ALA A 36 -5.32 5.10 17.39
CA ALA A 36 -5.82 6.48 17.41
C ALA A 36 -5.40 7.29 16.18
N ILE A 37 -4.38 6.85 15.43
CA ILE A 37 -3.80 7.64 14.34
C ILE A 37 -4.58 7.52 13.02
N THR A 38 -4.59 8.61 12.27
CA THR A 38 -5.12 8.67 10.90
C THR A 38 -4.09 8.22 9.86
N GLY A 39 -4.51 8.08 8.60
CA GLY A 39 -3.59 7.79 7.49
C GLY A 39 -2.47 8.83 7.34
N GLU A 40 -2.78 10.12 7.51
CA GLU A 40 -1.77 11.19 7.46
C GLU A 40 -0.76 11.10 8.61
N GLU A 41 -1.24 10.73 9.79
CA GLU A 41 -0.41 10.55 10.99
C GLU A 41 0.52 9.34 10.87
N ILE A 42 0.09 8.26 10.21
CA ILE A 42 0.96 7.14 9.84
C ILE A 42 2.14 7.62 8.98
N LEU A 43 1.90 8.49 8.00
CA LEU A 43 2.99 9.06 7.20
C LEU A 43 4.01 9.81 8.08
N ASN A 44 3.55 10.52 9.11
CA ASN A 44 4.44 11.18 10.05
C ASN A 44 5.22 10.20 10.94
N VAL A 45 4.64 9.06 11.32
CA VAL A 45 5.39 7.97 11.98
C VAL A 45 6.52 7.48 11.08
N ILE A 46 6.24 7.26 9.80
CA ILE A 46 7.24 6.79 8.85
C ILE A 46 8.34 7.84 8.62
N ARG A 47 7.98 9.12 8.53
CA ARG A 47 8.97 10.22 8.50
C ARG A 47 9.90 10.19 9.70
N ILE A 48 9.35 10.04 10.91
CA ILE A 48 10.18 9.89 12.12
C ILE A 48 11.13 8.71 11.97
N PHE A 49 10.66 7.53 11.53
CA PHE A 49 11.51 6.36 11.34
C PHE A 49 12.74 6.63 10.42
N PHE A 50 12.52 7.37 9.33
CA PHE A 50 13.56 7.76 8.35
C PHE A 50 14.29 9.08 8.68
N ASP A 51 14.19 9.58 9.91
CA ASP A 51 14.83 10.83 10.34
C ASP A 51 14.41 12.08 9.54
N ARG A 52 13.15 12.10 9.10
CA ARG A 52 12.54 13.26 8.45
C ARG A 52 11.65 14.01 9.44
N LEU A 53 11.51 15.31 9.22
CA LEU A 53 10.61 16.14 10.00
C LEU A 53 9.16 15.78 9.64
N PRO A 54 8.28 15.55 10.63
CA PRO A 54 6.84 15.46 10.39
C PRO A 54 6.31 16.74 9.73
N GLU A 55 5.33 16.60 8.84
CA GLU A 55 4.70 17.76 8.19
C GLU A 55 3.94 18.60 9.24
N ASN A 56 3.29 17.92 10.18
CA ASN A 56 2.62 18.56 11.31
C ASN A 56 3.58 18.69 12.51
N ALA A 57 4.00 19.92 12.81
CA ALA A 57 4.88 20.23 13.95
C ALA A 57 4.32 19.76 15.31
N SER A 58 2.98 19.65 15.44
CA SER A 58 2.33 19.15 16.65
C SER A 58 2.38 17.63 16.79
N PHE A 59 2.65 16.89 15.70
CA PHE A 59 2.63 15.42 15.71
C PHE A 59 3.67 14.84 16.69
N LYS A 60 4.83 15.49 16.84
CA LYS A 60 5.83 15.09 17.85
C LYS A 60 5.24 15.08 19.27
N LYS A 61 4.34 16.01 19.59
CA LYS A 61 3.66 16.06 20.90
C LYS A 61 2.63 14.94 21.02
N ILE A 62 1.89 14.64 19.96
CA ILE A 62 0.92 13.53 19.91
C ILE A 62 1.66 12.20 20.11
N PHE A 63 2.71 11.96 19.33
CA PHE A 63 3.58 10.80 19.44
C PHE A 63 4.09 10.65 20.88
N HIS A 64 4.71 11.70 21.43
CA HIS A 64 5.20 11.69 22.81
C HIS A 64 4.10 11.41 23.84
N LYS A 65 2.91 11.99 23.68
CA LYS A 65 1.79 11.82 24.61
C LYS A 65 1.42 10.35 24.80
N HIS A 66 1.27 9.59 23.72
CA HIS A 66 0.91 8.16 23.81
C HIS A 66 1.95 7.32 24.55
N PHE A 67 3.24 7.60 24.35
CA PHE A 67 4.31 6.90 25.06
C PHE A 67 4.45 7.32 26.52
N ASN A 68 4.26 8.61 26.82
CA ASN A 68 4.34 9.15 28.18
C ASN A 68 3.15 8.73 29.06
N GLU A 69 1.96 8.61 28.48
CA GLU A 69 0.77 8.10 29.18
C GLU A 69 0.93 6.62 29.58
N ALA A 70 1.59 5.82 28.74
CA ALA A 70 1.91 4.43 29.05
C ALA A 70 3.14 4.29 29.96
N ASP A 71 4.09 5.22 29.88
CA ASP A 71 5.31 5.23 30.66
C ASP A 71 5.79 6.66 30.99
N SER A 72 5.56 7.08 32.23
CA SER A 72 5.98 8.38 32.73
C SER A 72 7.50 8.58 32.78
N THR A 73 8.29 7.53 32.56
CA THR A 73 9.76 7.63 32.48
C THR A 73 10.26 7.97 31.06
N PHE A 74 9.34 8.04 30.08
CA PHE A 74 9.68 8.45 28.72
C PHE A 74 10.14 9.91 28.68
N MET A 75 11.38 10.14 28.23
CA MET A 75 11.96 11.48 28.22
C MET A 75 11.41 12.33 27.07
N SER A 76 11.01 13.56 27.39
CA SER A 76 10.44 14.51 26.42
C SER A 76 11.47 15.23 25.54
N SER A 77 12.73 15.26 25.95
CA SER A 77 13.79 16.04 25.30
C SER A 77 14.96 15.18 24.84
N ASP A 78 15.51 15.50 23.67
CA ASP A 78 16.77 15.00 23.11
C ASP A 78 16.86 13.49 22.78
N ASN A 79 15.69 12.83 22.67
CA ASN A 79 15.62 11.38 22.41
C ASN A 79 15.16 11.03 20.99
N ASN A 80 15.67 11.76 19.99
CA ASN A 80 15.29 11.54 18.59
C ASN A 80 15.55 10.10 18.15
N TYR A 81 16.62 9.47 18.63
CA TYR A 81 16.96 8.11 18.22
C TYR A 81 15.97 7.06 18.75
N GLU A 82 15.57 7.11 20.03
CA GLU A 82 14.54 6.19 20.54
C GLU A 82 13.20 6.41 19.82
N TRP A 83 12.87 7.65 19.45
CA TRP A 83 11.67 7.92 18.66
C TRP A 83 11.71 7.24 17.30
N ARG A 84 12.87 7.29 16.61
CA ARG A 84 13.06 6.57 15.34
C ARG A 84 12.90 5.05 15.54
N VAL A 85 13.49 4.49 16.60
CA VAL A 85 13.35 3.05 16.94
C VAL A 85 11.89 2.70 17.19
N LEU A 86 11.20 3.44 18.05
CA LEU A 86 9.80 3.20 18.38
C LEU A 86 8.88 3.38 17.17
N ALA A 87 9.12 4.37 16.31
CA ALA A 87 8.38 4.53 15.06
C ALA A 87 8.54 3.31 14.14
N GLY A 88 9.76 2.79 13.99
CA GLY A 88 10.02 1.58 13.23
C GLY A 88 9.32 0.35 13.81
N ILE A 89 9.34 0.20 15.13
CA ILE A 89 8.65 -0.91 15.82
C ILE A 89 7.13 -0.75 15.69
N THR A 90 6.58 0.46 15.83
CA THR A 90 5.16 0.75 15.60
C THR A 90 4.72 0.26 14.24
N ILE A 91 5.50 0.53 13.19
CA ILE A 91 5.20 0.02 11.85
C ILE A 91 5.29 -1.51 11.83
N GLY A 92 6.42 -2.08 12.24
CA GLY A 92 6.65 -3.54 12.12
C GLY A 92 5.71 -4.42 12.93
N VAL A 93 5.26 -3.96 14.10
CA VAL A 93 4.32 -4.70 14.96
C VAL A 93 2.91 -4.66 14.41
N ASN A 94 2.52 -3.60 13.70
CA ASN A 94 1.16 -3.43 13.24
C ASN A 94 0.92 -3.93 11.81
N LEU A 95 1.94 -4.36 11.07
CA LEU A 95 1.79 -5.02 9.76
C LEU A 95 1.44 -6.51 9.92
N LEU A 96 0.21 -6.79 10.34
CA LEU A 96 -0.26 -8.14 10.69
C LEU A 96 -1.53 -8.58 9.94
N HIS A 97 -2.37 -7.64 9.55
CA HIS A 97 -3.69 -7.88 8.97
C HIS A 97 -3.72 -7.44 7.50
N ASP A 98 -4.81 -7.78 6.80
CA ASP A 98 -5.02 -7.34 5.43
C ASP A 98 -5.98 -6.14 5.38
N ASN A 99 -5.53 -4.99 5.90
CA ASN A 99 -6.28 -3.74 5.82
C ASN A 99 -5.55 -2.67 5.00
N GLU A 100 -6.31 -1.66 4.60
CA GLU A 100 -5.85 -0.65 3.66
C GLU A 100 -4.76 0.27 4.26
N LEU A 101 -4.89 0.63 5.53
CA LEU A 101 -3.90 1.45 6.25
C LEU A 101 -2.55 0.75 6.37
N GLU A 102 -2.54 -0.55 6.69
CA GLU A 102 -1.34 -1.37 6.77
C GLU A 102 -0.67 -1.52 5.39
N ARG A 103 -1.46 -1.72 4.33
CA ARG A 103 -0.96 -1.73 2.95
C ARG A 103 -0.35 -0.38 2.56
N MET A 104 -1.01 0.73 2.89
CA MET A 104 -0.49 2.08 2.67
C MET A 104 0.83 2.29 3.41
N ALA A 105 0.90 1.94 4.70
CA ALA A 105 2.09 2.08 5.52
C ALA A 105 3.27 1.28 4.95
N ALA A 106 3.01 0.04 4.52
CA ALA A 106 4.03 -0.82 3.92
C ALA A 106 4.58 -0.24 2.61
N LEU A 107 3.70 0.22 1.71
CA LEU A 107 4.13 0.87 0.46
C LEU A 107 4.87 2.19 0.72
N ALA A 108 4.39 2.99 1.67
CA ALA A 108 5.05 4.23 2.08
C ALA A 108 6.48 3.99 2.61
N VAL A 109 6.70 2.93 3.41
CA VAL A 109 8.06 2.56 3.86
C VAL A 109 8.92 2.11 2.67
N LYS A 110 8.40 1.30 1.75
CA LYS A 110 9.15 0.90 0.54
C LYS A 110 9.53 2.12 -0.29
N CYS A 111 8.60 3.04 -0.49
CA CYS A 111 8.80 4.32 -1.15
C CYS A 111 9.94 5.14 -0.51
N MET A 112 9.90 5.36 0.83
CA MET A 112 10.95 6.12 1.52
C MET A 112 12.30 5.40 1.59
N SER A 113 12.30 4.06 1.57
CA SER A 113 13.53 3.26 1.50
C SER A 113 14.21 3.37 0.13
N PHE A 114 13.48 3.85 -0.89
CA PHE A 114 13.94 4.04 -2.26
C PHE A 114 14.65 2.79 -2.81
N GLN A 115 13.97 1.64 -2.76
CA GLN A 115 14.52 0.32 -3.16
C GLN A 115 15.84 -0.04 -2.43
N GLY A 116 15.95 0.35 -1.16
CA GLY A 116 17.13 0.11 -0.32
C GLY A 116 18.28 1.11 -0.50
N GLU A 117 18.15 2.12 -1.37
CA GLU A 117 19.13 3.21 -1.47
C GLU A 117 19.13 4.12 -0.24
N ASN A 118 18.05 4.11 0.54
CA ASN A 118 17.92 4.76 1.83
C ASN A 118 17.76 3.72 2.95
N SER A 119 18.86 3.07 3.30
CA SER A 119 18.91 1.99 4.31
C SER A 119 19.39 2.45 5.69
N ASP A 120 19.64 3.75 5.90
CA ASP A 120 20.10 4.29 7.19
C ASP A 120 18.94 4.44 8.19
N VAL A 121 18.41 3.29 8.61
CA VAL A 121 17.31 3.18 9.57
C VAL A 121 17.79 2.51 10.85
N PRO A 122 17.27 2.91 12.03
CA PRO A 122 17.75 2.39 13.30
C PRO A 122 17.43 0.89 13.51
N VAL A 123 16.41 0.37 12.82
CA VAL A 123 15.98 -1.04 12.90
C VAL A 123 15.89 -1.63 11.49
N PRO A 124 17.01 -2.10 10.89
CA PRO A 124 17.03 -2.57 9.49
C PRO A 124 16.11 -3.74 9.20
N ASN A 125 15.84 -4.59 10.20
CA ASN A 125 14.96 -5.74 10.04
C ASN A 125 13.51 -5.34 9.72
N ILE A 126 13.08 -4.12 10.03
CA ILE A 126 11.74 -3.62 9.71
C ILE A 126 11.52 -3.58 8.19
N LEU A 127 12.53 -3.19 7.40
CA LEU A 127 12.42 -3.19 5.94
C LEU A 127 12.13 -4.60 5.40
N LYS A 128 12.80 -5.62 5.96
CA LYS A 128 12.52 -7.03 5.60
C LYS A 128 11.13 -7.50 6.03
N VAL A 129 10.62 -7.02 7.16
CA VAL A 129 9.24 -7.30 7.60
C VAL A 129 8.24 -6.68 6.64
N VAL A 130 8.47 -5.44 6.21
CA VAL A 130 7.65 -4.74 5.23
C VAL A 130 7.66 -5.48 3.89
N ASP A 131 8.84 -5.88 3.39
CA ASP A 131 8.94 -6.67 2.15
C ASP A 131 8.18 -7.98 2.27
N SER A 132 8.38 -8.72 3.37
CA SER A 132 7.69 -9.98 3.62
C SER A 132 6.17 -9.80 3.72
N TYR A 133 5.70 -8.69 4.28
CA TYR A 133 4.29 -8.35 4.35
C TYR A 133 3.72 -8.10 2.94
N VAL A 134 4.38 -7.25 2.16
CA VAL A 134 3.95 -6.94 0.78
C VAL A 134 3.92 -8.20 -0.08
N ASP A 135 4.94 -9.06 0.00
CA ASP A 135 4.99 -10.32 -0.75
C ASP A 135 3.86 -11.27 -0.34
N LYS A 136 3.60 -11.41 0.96
CA LYS A 136 2.47 -12.22 1.46
C LYS A 136 1.13 -11.70 0.97
N GLN A 137 0.92 -10.38 0.99
CA GLN A 137 -0.31 -9.77 0.49
C GLN A 137 -0.43 -9.93 -1.03
N ALA A 138 0.66 -9.75 -1.78
CA ALA A 138 0.69 -9.95 -3.22
C ALA A 138 0.27 -11.37 -3.62
N VAL A 139 0.76 -12.37 -2.87
CA VAL A 139 0.39 -13.79 -3.04
C VAL A 139 -1.05 -14.03 -2.59
N ALA A 140 -1.48 -13.52 -1.44
CA ALA A 140 -2.81 -13.75 -0.91
C ALA A 140 -3.91 -13.21 -1.85
N LEU A 141 -3.72 -11.98 -2.36
CA LEU A 141 -4.67 -11.33 -3.27
C LEU A 141 -4.83 -12.04 -4.63
N ARG A 142 -3.79 -12.79 -5.06
CA ARG A 142 -3.79 -13.54 -6.33
C ARG A 142 -3.89 -15.05 -6.13
N SER A 143 -3.96 -15.51 -4.89
CA SER A 143 -4.13 -16.92 -4.59
C SER A 143 -5.52 -17.37 -5.05
N ARG A 144 -5.58 -18.51 -5.74
CA ARG A 144 -6.85 -19.09 -6.15
C ARG A 144 -7.62 -19.51 -4.91
N GLN A 145 -8.65 -18.74 -4.57
CA GLN A 145 -9.54 -19.07 -3.46
C GLN A 145 -10.54 -20.16 -3.90
N GLU A 146 -10.85 -21.07 -2.98
CA GLU A 146 -11.92 -22.03 -3.22
C GLU A 146 -13.26 -21.31 -3.23
N ILE A 147 -13.98 -21.40 -4.34
CA ILE A 147 -15.33 -20.84 -4.42
C ILE A 147 -16.22 -21.67 -3.49
N PRO A 148 -16.83 -21.06 -2.45
CA PRO A 148 -17.64 -21.80 -1.51
C PRO A 148 -18.82 -22.45 -2.24
N LYS A 149 -19.04 -23.74 -1.97
CA LYS A 149 -20.18 -24.46 -2.55
C LYS A 149 -21.48 -23.85 -2.01
N ILE A 150 -22.25 -23.25 -2.90
CA ILE A 150 -23.55 -22.69 -2.55
C ILE A 150 -24.57 -23.83 -2.57
N THR A 151 -24.89 -24.37 -1.40
CA THR A 151 -26.04 -25.26 -1.25
C THR A 151 -27.29 -24.39 -1.23
N ILE A 152 -28.09 -24.44 -2.29
CA ILE A 152 -29.41 -23.81 -2.31
C ILE A 152 -30.25 -24.53 -1.25
N PRO A 153 -30.72 -23.84 -0.19
CA PRO A 153 -31.61 -24.46 0.77
C PRO A 153 -32.84 -24.92 0.01
N ARG A 154 -33.12 -26.23 0.06
CA ARG A 154 -34.34 -26.79 -0.51
C ARG A 154 -35.48 -26.39 0.41
N ILE A 155 -36.02 -25.19 0.17
CA ILE A 155 -37.25 -24.75 0.82
C ILE A 155 -38.37 -25.53 0.13
N ASP A 156 -38.92 -26.51 0.84
CA ASP A 156 -40.14 -27.17 0.39
C ASP A 156 -41.30 -26.22 0.67
N VAL A 157 -41.45 -25.25 -0.23
CA VAL A 157 -42.46 -24.18 -0.14
C VAL A 157 -43.86 -24.78 0.05
N LYS A 158 -44.09 -25.98 -0.48
CA LYS A 158 -45.38 -26.66 -0.38
C LYS A 158 -45.64 -27.18 1.03
N ASN A 159 -44.68 -27.87 1.64
CA ASN A 159 -44.82 -28.34 3.03
C ASN A 159 -44.83 -27.18 4.02
N GLU A 160 -43.99 -26.16 3.83
CA GLU A 160 -43.98 -24.99 4.71
C GLU A 160 -45.28 -24.15 4.55
N LEU A 161 -45.89 -24.08 3.35
CA LEU A 161 -47.22 -23.49 3.15
C LEU A 161 -48.34 -24.33 3.78
N GLU A 162 -48.30 -25.65 3.62
CA GLU A 162 -49.30 -26.56 4.22
C GLU A 162 -49.23 -26.51 5.77
N GLU A 163 -48.03 -26.39 6.35
CA GLU A 163 -47.82 -26.15 7.80
C GLU A 163 -48.32 -24.77 8.23
N LEU A 164 -48.10 -23.72 7.44
CA LEU A 164 -48.60 -22.37 7.71
C LEU A 164 -50.14 -22.31 7.65
N GLU A 165 -50.77 -22.98 6.69
CA GLU A 165 -52.22 -23.08 6.55
C GLU A 165 -52.85 -23.85 7.72
N THR A 166 -52.25 -24.96 8.16
CA THR A 166 -52.76 -25.74 9.31
C THR A 166 -52.61 -25.02 10.66
N ILE A 167 -51.56 -24.22 10.84
CA ILE A 167 -51.31 -23.42 12.06
C ILE A 167 -52.23 -22.19 12.10
N ALA A 168 -52.41 -21.50 10.98
CA ALA A 168 -53.28 -20.32 10.87
C ALA A 168 -54.76 -20.64 11.21
N VAL A 169 -55.18 -21.89 11.00
CA VAL A 169 -56.55 -22.35 11.30
C VAL A 169 -56.74 -22.71 12.79
N ASN A 170 -55.68 -23.04 13.54
CA ASN A 170 -55.82 -23.69 14.86
C ASN A 170 -55.17 -22.99 16.08
N THR A 171 -54.17 -22.10 15.97
CA THR A 171 -53.70 -21.32 17.15
C THR A 171 -52.85 -20.06 16.84
N ALA A 172 -52.65 -19.26 17.90
CA ALA A 172 -52.13 -17.89 18.02
C ALA A 172 -50.84 -17.51 17.25
N ALA A 173 -50.74 -16.19 16.98
CA ALA A 173 -49.63 -15.47 16.36
C ALA A 173 -48.17 -15.91 16.69
N PRO A 174 -47.83 -16.43 17.89
CA PRO A 174 -46.46 -16.85 18.20
C PRO A 174 -45.89 -17.99 17.33
N GLN A 175 -46.71 -18.94 16.86
CA GLN A 175 -46.22 -20.06 16.03
C GLN A 175 -45.93 -19.63 14.58
N LEU A 176 -46.78 -18.76 14.02
CA LEU A 176 -46.53 -18.10 12.73
C LEU A 176 -45.22 -17.28 12.77
N ALA A 177 -44.97 -16.58 13.87
CA ALA A 177 -43.74 -15.82 14.06
C ALA A 177 -42.47 -16.71 14.06
N LEU A 178 -42.54 -17.95 14.58
CA LEU A 178 -41.41 -18.88 14.58
C LEU A 178 -41.07 -19.39 13.17
N ILE A 179 -42.09 -19.72 12.35
CA ILE A 179 -41.89 -20.15 10.97
C ILE A 179 -41.33 -19.00 10.12
N ALA A 180 -41.92 -17.81 10.23
CA ALA A 180 -41.43 -16.62 9.56
C ALA A 180 -39.98 -16.32 9.95
N LYS A 181 -39.64 -16.42 11.23
CA LYS A 181 -38.26 -16.24 11.71
C LYS A 181 -37.31 -17.27 11.12
N SER A 182 -37.69 -18.55 11.07
CA SER A 182 -36.87 -19.61 10.47
C SER A 182 -36.62 -19.38 8.97
N LEU A 183 -37.65 -18.96 8.23
CA LEU A 183 -37.54 -18.59 6.81
C LEU A 183 -36.59 -17.41 6.59
N VAL A 184 -36.73 -16.36 7.41
CA VAL A 184 -35.84 -15.19 7.38
C VAL A 184 -34.40 -15.59 7.69
N GLU A 185 -34.18 -16.44 8.69
CA GLU A 185 -32.84 -16.93 9.06
C GLU A 185 -32.21 -17.78 7.94
N LYS A 186 -32.95 -18.74 7.37
CA LYS A 186 -32.49 -19.55 6.23
C LYS A 186 -32.14 -18.68 5.02
N THR A 187 -32.98 -17.69 4.71
CA THR A 187 -32.77 -16.75 3.60
C THR A 187 -31.56 -15.85 3.86
N SER A 188 -31.41 -15.33 5.08
CA SER A 188 -30.25 -14.52 5.48
C SER A 188 -28.96 -15.32 5.32
N GLN A 189 -28.91 -16.55 5.85
CA GLN A 189 -27.73 -17.41 5.75
C GLN A 189 -27.38 -17.74 4.29
N PHE A 190 -28.38 -17.96 3.43
CA PHE A 190 -28.16 -18.15 2.00
C PHE A 190 -27.59 -16.88 1.36
N MET A 191 -28.18 -15.71 1.63
CA MET A 191 -27.71 -14.43 1.10
C MET A 191 -26.29 -14.11 1.55
N ASP A 192 -25.94 -14.42 2.80
CA ASP A 192 -24.59 -14.20 3.32
C ASP A 192 -23.57 -15.11 2.62
N ARG A 193 -23.89 -16.40 2.45
CA ARG A 193 -23.03 -17.32 1.68
C ARG A 193 -22.92 -16.92 0.21
N PHE A 194 -24.02 -16.47 -0.40
CA PHE A 194 -24.04 -16.02 -1.79
C PHE A 194 -23.19 -14.77 -1.98
N LYS A 195 -23.28 -13.79 -1.08
CA LYS A 195 -22.41 -12.60 -1.07
C LYS A 195 -20.94 -12.96 -0.97
N VAL A 196 -20.57 -13.86 -0.05
CA VAL A 196 -19.18 -14.35 0.08
C VAL A 196 -18.72 -15.04 -1.21
N ALA A 197 -19.54 -15.91 -1.79
CA ALA A 197 -19.22 -16.60 -3.04
C ALA A 197 -19.02 -15.61 -4.21
N LEU A 198 -19.90 -14.62 -4.34
CA LEU A 198 -19.78 -13.56 -5.35
C LEU A 198 -18.52 -12.73 -5.15
N GLN A 199 -18.19 -12.35 -3.91
CA GLN A 199 -16.98 -11.58 -3.61
C GLN A 199 -15.71 -12.37 -3.97
N VAL A 200 -15.64 -13.65 -3.59
CA VAL A 200 -14.52 -14.54 -3.92
C VAL A 200 -14.37 -14.69 -5.44
N ASN A 201 -15.47 -14.90 -6.15
CA ASN A 201 -15.45 -15.02 -7.61
C ASN A 201 -15.05 -13.71 -8.29
N HIS A 202 -15.58 -12.57 -7.82
CA HIS A 202 -15.21 -11.25 -8.32
C HIS A 202 -13.72 -10.97 -8.14
N ASN A 203 -13.17 -11.20 -6.94
CA ASN A 203 -11.74 -11.03 -6.65
C ASN A 203 -10.88 -11.95 -7.53
N THR A 204 -11.31 -13.20 -7.74
CA THR A 204 -10.60 -14.15 -8.61
C THR A 204 -10.58 -13.68 -10.06
N LEU A 205 -11.72 -13.21 -10.58
CA LEU A 205 -11.81 -12.68 -11.94
C LEU A 205 -10.96 -11.42 -12.12
N LEU A 206 -10.94 -10.52 -11.12
CA LEU A 206 -10.08 -9.33 -11.13
C LEU A 206 -8.59 -9.71 -11.18
N ALA A 207 -8.17 -10.68 -10.35
CA ALA A 207 -6.78 -11.15 -10.34
C ALA A 207 -6.41 -11.80 -11.70
N GLN A 208 -7.28 -12.62 -12.27
CA GLN A 208 -7.06 -13.27 -13.56
C GLN A 208 -7.01 -12.28 -14.72
N ASP A 209 -7.90 -11.29 -14.74
CA ASP A 209 -7.90 -10.23 -15.75
C ASP A 209 -6.62 -9.39 -15.67
N GLU A 210 -6.19 -9.01 -14.46
CA GLU A 210 -4.92 -8.34 -14.24
C GLU A 210 -3.73 -9.17 -14.77
N GLU A 211 -3.62 -10.44 -14.37
CA GLU A 211 -2.52 -11.32 -14.80
C GLU A 211 -2.50 -11.54 -16.31
N LEU A 212 -3.67 -11.74 -16.93
CA LEU A 212 -3.80 -11.92 -18.37
C LEU A 212 -3.40 -10.66 -19.13
N ASN A 213 -3.87 -9.49 -18.68
CA ASN A 213 -3.54 -8.21 -19.29
C ASN A 213 -2.05 -7.87 -19.17
N ILE A 214 -1.44 -8.11 -18.01
CA ILE A 214 0.01 -7.96 -17.82
C ILE A 214 0.76 -8.94 -18.72
N MET A 215 0.33 -10.19 -18.83
CA MET A 215 0.98 -11.17 -19.70
C MET A 215 0.91 -10.74 -21.17
N TRP A 216 -0.26 -10.28 -21.66
CA TRP A 216 -0.41 -9.74 -23.02
C TRP A 216 0.51 -8.55 -23.26
N TRP A 217 0.60 -7.65 -22.30
CA TRP A 217 1.49 -6.49 -22.39
C TRP A 217 2.97 -6.90 -22.44
N VAL A 218 3.43 -7.77 -21.54
CA VAL A 218 4.82 -8.26 -21.47
C VAL A 218 5.22 -9.08 -22.69
N VAL A 219 4.30 -9.86 -23.27
CA VAL A 219 4.57 -10.69 -24.46
C VAL A 219 4.46 -9.87 -25.75
N GLY A 220 3.45 -8.99 -25.83
CA GLY A 220 3.21 -8.16 -27.01
C GLY A 220 4.19 -7.00 -27.13
N GLY A 221 4.71 -6.48 -26.01
CA GLY A 221 5.63 -5.35 -25.99
C GLY A 221 5.06 -4.09 -26.65
N PHE A 222 3.75 -3.89 -26.54
CA PHE A 222 3.01 -2.85 -27.25
C PHE A 222 2.45 -1.82 -26.27
N SER A 223 2.72 -0.54 -26.51
CA SER A 223 2.16 0.56 -25.73
C SER A 223 0.78 0.93 -26.26
N LYS A 224 -0.21 0.97 -25.37
CA LYS A 224 -1.55 1.46 -25.72
C LYS A 224 -1.62 2.98 -25.88
N TYR A 225 -0.63 3.73 -25.40
CA TYR A 225 -0.71 5.18 -25.34
C TYR A 225 -0.44 5.84 -26.69
N ASP A 226 0.60 5.38 -27.36
CA ASP A 226 1.02 5.90 -28.66
C ASP A 226 0.88 4.87 -29.79
N ASN A 227 0.29 3.72 -29.47
CA ASN A 227 0.01 2.66 -30.43
C ASN A 227 1.30 2.19 -31.14
N SER A 228 2.41 2.13 -30.38
CA SER A 228 3.75 1.78 -30.86
C SER A 228 4.37 0.62 -30.07
N LEU A 229 5.45 0.05 -30.61
CA LEU A 229 6.17 -1.00 -29.90
C LEU A 229 7.12 -0.37 -28.86
N LEU A 230 7.13 -0.92 -27.65
CA LEU A 230 7.96 -0.44 -26.55
C LEU A 230 9.47 -0.60 -26.84
N VAL A 231 9.85 -1.53 -27.72
CA VAL A 231 11.25 -1.69 -28.20
C VAL A 231 11.75 -0.48 -29.01
N GLU A 232 10.84 0.34 -29.55
CA GLU A 232 11.19 1.54 -30.33
C GLU A 232 11.53 2.73 -29.41
N LYS A 233 11.36 2.59 -28.09
CA LYS A 233 11.58 3.64 -27.10
C LYS A 233 13.00 3.62 -26.55
N SER A 234 13.44 4.78 -26.06
CA SER A 234 14.71 4.86 -25.34
C SER A 234 14.60 4.19 -23.97
N LEU A 235 15.73 3.75 -23.41
CA LEU A 235 15.78 3.21 -22.05
C LEU A 235 15.30 4.23 -21.01
N SER A 236 15.66 5.51 -21.17
CA SER A 236 15.23 6.58 -20.26
C SER A 236 13.72 6.75 -20.24
N GLU A 237 13.09 6.74 -21.41
CA GLU A 237 11.63 6.84 -21.54
C GLU A 237 10.94 5.60 -20.97
N LEU A 238 11.44 4.40 -21.32
CA LEU A 238 10.86 3.14 -20.87
C LEU A 238 10.98 2.97 -19.35
N CYS A 239 12.00 3.57 -18.73
CA CYS A 239 12.20 3.56 -17.28
C CYS A 239 10.99 4.09 -16.50
N LEU A 240 10.25 5.06 -17.06
CA LEU A 240 9.04 5.62 -16.45
C LEU A 240 7.76 5.14 -17.13
N ARG A 241 7.78 4.91 -18.45
CA ARG A 241 6.59 4.48 -19.18
C ARG A 241 6.17 3.05 -18.83
N ALA A 242 7.10 2.09 -18.79
CA ALA A 242 6.77 0.70 -18.46
C ALA A 242 6.10 0.53 -17.08
N PRO A 243 6.63 1.10 -15.98
CA PRO A 243 5.94 1.05 -14.69
C PRO A 243 4.60 1.83 -14.67
N GLY A 244 4.46 2.91 -15.44
CA GLY A 244 3.19 3.62 -15.61
C GLY A 244 2.12 2.74 -16.28
N GLU A 245 2.47 2.05 -17.36
CA GLU A 245 1.58 1.09 -18.03
C GLU A 245 1.26 -0.09 -17.12
N LEU A 246 2.27 -0.68 -16.47
CA LEU A 246 2.08 -1.78 -15.52
C LEU A 246 1.14 -1.38 -14.37
N PHE A 247 1.24 -0.14 -13.88
CA PHE A 247 0.34 0.41 -12.86
C PHE A 247 -1.12 0.41 -13.31
N GLU A 248 -1.43 0.83 -14.53
CA GLU A 248 -2.81 0.83 -15.03
C GLU A 248 -3.39 -0.57 -15.27
N LEU A 249 -2.52 -1.51 -15.63
CA LEU A 249 -2.87 -2.91 -15.73
C LEU A 249 -3.13 -3.52 -14.34
N THR A 250 -2.48 -2.99 -13.29
CA THR A 250 -2.63 -3.45 -11.90
C THR A 250 -3.97 -3.00 -11.30
N LYS A 251 -4.91 -3.94 -11.17
CA LYS A 251 -6.23 -3.73 -10.60
C LYS A 251 -6.20 -3.78 -9.08
N LEU A 252 -5.43 -4.71 -8.52
CA LEU A 252 -5.30 -4.93 -7.08
C LEU A 252 -4.47 -3.81 -6.40
N PRO A 253 -4.59 -3.63 -5.07
CA PRO A 253 -3.88 -2.55 -4.36
C PRO A 253 -2.37 -2.80 -4.22
N ILE A 254 -1.94 -4.06 -4.25
CA ILE A 254 -0.52 -4.45 -4.09
C ILE A 254 0.01 -4.99 -5.41
N ALA A 255 1.25 -4.61 -5.73
CA ALA A 255 2.01 -5.12 -6.87
C ALA A 255 1.97 -6.66 -6.96
N PRO A 256 1.95 -7.24 -8.17
CA PRO A 256 2.24 -8.66 -8.35
C PRO A 256 3.67 -8.97 -7.89
N ILE A 257 3.89 -10.16 -7.33
CA ILE A 257 5.21 -10.62 -6.90
C ILE A 257 6.22 -10.65 -8.07
N GLY A 258 5.73 -10.88 -9.28
CA GLY A 258 6.51 -10.87 -10.52
C GLY A 258 6.77 -9.48 -11.11
N SER A 259 6.31 -8.38 -10.50
CA SER A 259 6.40 -7.03 -11.07
C SER A 259 7.82 -6.63 -11.46
N ILE A 260 8.81 -6.94 -10.62
CA ILE A 260 10.23 -6.70 -10.91
C ILE A 260 10.67 -7.45 -12.17
N ALA A 261 10.26 -8.71 -12.33
CA ALA A 261 10.60 -9.52 -13.50
C ALA A 261 9.89 -9.04 -14.77
N TYR A 262 8.66 -8.53 -14.65
CA TYR A 262 7.94 -7.92 -15.77
C TYR A 262 8.67 -6.66 -16.26
N LEU A 263 9.06 -5.78 -15.33
CA LEU A 263 9.83 -4.57 -15.66
C LEU A 263 11.22 -4.90 -16.23
N ASP A 264 11.93 -5.87 -15.64
CA ASP A 264 13.22 -6.34 -16.18
C ASP A 264 13.07 -6.85 -17.61
N LYS A 265 12.07 -7.70 -17.88
CA LYS A 265 11.81 -8.20 -19.23
C LYS A 265 11.50 -7.08 -20.23
N MET A 266 10.73 -6.07 -19.81
CA MET A 266 10.45 -4.92 -20.67
C MET A 266 11.71 -4.12 -20.96
N LEU A 267 12.55 -3.83 -19.98
CA LEU A 267 13.82 -3.12 -20.17
C LEU A 267 14.78 -3.89 -21.10
N ARG A 268 14.86 -5.23 -20.96
CA ARG A 268 15.65 -6.10 -21.87
C ARG A 268 15.20 -6.05 -23.31
N SER A 269 13.90 -5.81 -23.55
CA SER A 269 13.37 -5.76 -24.91
C SER A 269 13.98 -4.64 -25.74
N VAL A 270 14.35 -3.51 -25.11
CA VAL A 270 15.05 -2.39 -25.72
C VAL A 270 16.56 -2.63 -25.74
N ASP A 271 17.11 -3.08 -24.62
CA ASP A 271 18.55 -3.27 -24.47
C ASP A 271 18.86 -4.44 -23.53
N ASN A 272 19.33 -5.56 -24.10
CA ASN A 272 19.65 -6.77 -23.33
C ASN A 272 20.77 -6.55 -22.30
N ASP A 273 21.66 -5.58 -22.53
CA ASP A 273 22.84 -5.30 -21.72
C ASP A 273 22.62 -4.11 -20.78
N TYR A 274 21.36 -3.74 -20.50
CA TYR A 274 21.05 -2.65 -19.57
C TYR A 274 21.44 -2.97 -18.11
N ILE A 275 21.69 -4.24 -17.77
CA ILE A 275 22.06 -4.63 -16.41
C ILE A 275 23.33 -3.88 -15.99
N GLY A 276 23.25 -3.15 -14.88
CA GLY A 276 24.36 -2.35 -14.35
C GLY A 276 24.43 -0.94 -14.93
N LYS A 277 23.62 -0.61 -15.95
CA LYS A 277 23.44 0.79 -16.36
C LYS A 277 22.67 1.55 -15.29
N THR A 278 23.05 2.81 -15.13
CA THR A 278 22.44 3.73 -14.20
C THR A 278 21.92 4.95 -14.95
N LEU A 279 20.85 5.54 -14.43
CA LEU A 279 20.30 6.81 -14.88
C LEU A 279 20.02 7.68 -13.66
N SER A 280 19.94 8.99 -13.87
CA SER A 280 19.52 9.94 -12.85
C SER A 280 18.02 10.23 -12.96
N ILE A 281 17.39 10.66 -11.87
CA ILE A 281 15.98 11.11 -11.89
C ILE A 281 15.82 12.26 -12.89
N GLU A 282 16.79 13.19 -12.94
CA GLU A 282 16.82 14.29 -13.89
C GLU A 282 16.76 13.80 -15.34
N SER A 283 17.59 12.82 -15.71
CA SER A 283 17.65 12.30 -17.07
C SER A 283 16.32 11.67 -17.51
N VAL A 284 15.76 10.76 -16.68
CA VAL A 284 14.50 10.06 -17.04
C VAL A 284 13.31 11.01 -17.06
N VAL A 285 13.27 12.00 -16.17
CA VAL A 285 12.21 13.00 -16.14
C VAL A 285 12.28 13.93 -17.35
N ASN A 286 13.48 14.36 -17.77
CA ASN A 286 13.63 15.23 -18.93
C ASN A 286 13.39 14.49 -20.25
N ASP A 287 13.78 13.21 -20.34
CA ASP A 287 13.58 12.38 -21.53
C ASP A 287 12.12 11.90 -21.70
N ALA A 288 11.30 11.96 -20.65
CA ALA A 288 9.90 11.54 -20.72
C ALA A 288 9.07 12.44 -21.65
N GLU A 289 8.33 11.80 -22.57
CA GLU A 289 7.50 12.45 -23.57
C GLU A 289 6.43 13.35 -22.92
N VAL A 290 6.26 14.57 -23.45
CA VAL A 290 5.31 15.56 -22.91
C VAL A 290 3.88 15.05 -22.98
N SER A 291 3.48 14.38 -24.06
CA SER A 291 2.15 13.80 -24.23
C SER A 291 1.83 12.77 -23.14
N TRP A 292 2.81 11.92 -22.80
CA TRP A 292 2.67 10.91 -21.76
C TRP A 292 2.64 11.54 -20.36
N LYS A 293 3.46 12.57 -20.09
CA LYS A 293 3.38 13.34 -18.84
C LYS A 293 1.97 13.91 -18.66
N ASN A 294 1.43 14.57 -19.68
CA ASN A 294 0.08 15.14 -19.65
C ASN A 294 -0.95 14.05 -19.40
N TYR A 295 -0.85 12.91 -20.09
CA TYR A 295 -1.75 11.79 -19.90
C TYR A 295 -1.74 11.26 -18.45
N ILE A 296 -0.56 11.05 -17.85
CA ILE A 296 -0.47 10.62 -16.45
C ILE A 296 -1.11 11.67 -15.55
N PHE A 297 -0.87 12.95 -15.82
CA PHE A 297 -1.39 14.01 -14.97
C PHE A 297 -2.91 14.19 -15.10
N GLU A 298 -3.47 14.19 -16.29
CA GLU A 298 -4.92 14.29 -16.51
C GLU A 298 -5.66 13.10 -15.89
N ASN A 299 -5.15 11.88 -16.07
CA ASN A 299 -5.85 10.68 -15.60
C ASN A 299 -5.58 10.35 -14.13
N PHE A 300 -4.50 10.87 -13.53
CA PHE A 300 -4.10 10.53 -12.16
C PHE A 300 -4.12 11.71 -11.17
N LEU A 301 -3.84 12.94 -11.60
CA LEU A 301 -3.74 14.11 -10.69
C LEU A 301 -5.06 14.78 -10.36
N GLU A 302 -6.03 14.81 -11.27
CA GLU A 302 -7.26 15.58 -11.03
C GLU A 302 -8.01 15.10 -9.77
N ALA A 303 -7.81 13.84 -9.38
CA ALA A 303 -8.34 13.26 -8.15
C ALA A 303 -7.41 13.40 -6.91
N SER A 304 -6.16 13.88 -7.05
CA SER A 304 -5.07 13.63 -6.09
C SER A 304 -4.28 14.87 -5.63
N GLY A 305 -4.61 16.07 -6.10
CA GLY A 305 -3.76 17.27 -5.98
C GLY A 305 -3.27 17.61 -4.56
N ALA A 306 -4.14 17.56 -3.56
CA ALA A 306 -3.78 17.83 -2.16
C ALA A 306 -2.88 16.73 -1.55
N ASN A 307 -3.07 15.49 -1.99
CA ASN A 307 -2.41 14.31 -1.42
C ASN A 307 -0.93 14.22 -1.84
N ILE A 308 -0.57 14.85 -2.96
CA ILE A 308 0.81 14.88 -3.46
C ILE A 308 1.70 15.78 -2.63
N GLU A 309 1.21 16.94 -2.20
CA GLU A 309 2.00 17.80 -1.31
C GLU A 309 2.16 17.16 0.07
N LEU A 310 1.11 16.49 0.55
CA LEU A 310 1.16 15.70 1.78
C LEU A 310 2.18 14.56 1.69
N ALA A 311 2.43 13.98 0.51
CA ALA A 311 3.25 12.78 0.37
C ALA A 311 4.53 12.96 -0.46
N LYS A 312 4.93 14.20 -0.78
CA LYS A 312 6.04 14.53 -1.68
C LYS A 312 7.34 13.76 -1.42
N ASP A 313 7.69 13.54 -0.16
CA ASP A 313 8.89 12.82 0.29
C ASP A 313 8.82 11.29 0.10
N PHE A 314 7.61 10.75 -0.05
CA PHE A 314 7.36 9.35 -0.39
C PHE A 314 7.34 9.11 -1.90
N ILE A 315 7.17 10.15 -2.71
CA ILE A 315 7.00 10.02 -4.17
C ILE A 315 8.04 10.81 -4.96
N PRO A 316 9.34 10.60 -4.69
CA PRO A 316 10.41 11.39 -5.29
C PRO A 316 10.43 11.39 -6.82
N ILE A 317 10.06 10.31 -7.50
CA ILE A 317 10.06 10.30 -8.98
C ILE A 317 8.81 10.98 -9.52
N PHE A 318 7.64 10.66 -8.97
CA PHE A 318 6.38 11.28 -9.38
C PHE A 318 6.36 12.80 -9.10
N PHE A 319 6.90 13.24 -7.96
CA PHE A 319 7.01 14.66 -7.64
C PHE A 319 8.01 15.39 -8.56
N ALA A 320 9.11 14.73 -8.96
CA ALA A 320 10.02 15.27 -9.97
C ALA A 320 9.31 15.48 -11.31
N LEU A 321 8.52 14.51 -11.76
CA LEU A 321 7.67 14.66 -12.95
C LEU A 321 6.72 15.85 -12.82
N LYS A 322 6.02 15.98 -11.68
CA LYS A 322 5.10 17.10 -11.43
C LYS A 322 5.82 18.45 -11.54
N ARG A 323 6.98 18.59 -10.88
CA ARG A 323 7.76 19.82 -10.92
C ARG A 323 8.29 20.13 -12.33
N SER A 324 8.74 19.11 -13.07
CA SER A 324 9.18 19.25 -14.46
C SER A 324 8.05 19.71 -15.39
N HIS A 325 6.82 19.27 -15.13
CA HIS A 325 5.64 19.69 -15.87
C HIS A 325 5.20 21.12 -15.52
N GLU A 326 5.30 21.52 -14.25
CA GLU A 326 5.03 22.90 -13.81
C GLU A 326 6.09 23.91 -14.29
N SER A 327 7.37 23.51 -14.35
CA SER A 327 8.48 24.38 -14.72
C SER A 327 9.63 23.61 -15.38
N SER A 328 9.69 23.62 -16.71
CA SER A 328 10.66 22.82 -17.47
C SER A 328 12.13 23.17 -17.23
N GLU A 329 12.47 24.44 -16.94
CA GLU A 329 13.87 24.91 -16.91
C GLU A 329 14.50 24.92 -15.50
N ASN A 330 13.72 24.90 -14.41
CA ASN A 330 14.25 25.09 -13.04
C ASN A 330 13.66 24.14 -11.99
N TRP A 331 13.00 23.05 -12.40
CA TRP A 331 12.34 22.13 -11.47
C TRP A 331 13.30 21.46 -10.48
N VAL A 332 14.56 21.25 -10.88
CA VAL A 332 15.60 20.55 -10.10
C VAL A 332 15.86 21.23 -8.74
N THR A 333 15.96 22.56 -8.72
CA THR A 333 16.23 23.32 -7.49
C THR A 333 15.04 23.23 -6.52
N GLY A 334 13.83 23.49 -7.01
CA GLY A 334 12.61 23.40 -6.19
C GLY A 334 12.32 21.98 -5.69
N TYR A 335 12.67 20.98 -6.49
CA TYR A 335 12.61 19.57 -6.13
C TYR A 335 13.54 19.23 -4.97
N TYR A 336 14.83 19.56 -5.12
CA TYR A 336 15.85 19.24 -4.12
C TYR A 336 15.56 19.95 -2.78
N ASP A 337 15.09 21.20 -2.84
CA ASP A 337 14.73 21.95 -1.65
C ASP A 337 13.58 21.32 -0.86
N SER A 338 12.66 20.66 -1.55
CA SER A 338 11.47 20.03 -0.96
C SER A 338 11.75 18.64 -0.37
N ILE A 339 12.47 17.77 -1.09
CA ILE A 339 12.56 16.34 -0.76
C ILE A 339 13.94 15.93 -0.22
N LYS A 340 14.99 16.72 -0.51
CA LYS A 340 16.38 16.41 -0.14
C LYS A 340 16.86 15.06 -0.69
N VAL A 341 16.37 14.67 -1.86
CA VAL A 341 16.90 13.58 -2.70
C VAL A 341 17.59 14.24 -3.87
N ASP A 342 18.85 13.88 -4.13
CA ASP A 342 19.61 14.42 -5.26
C ASP A 342 19.08 13.85 -6.59
N PRO A 343 18.47 14.67 -7.46
CA PRO A 343 17.94 14.18 -8.73
C PRO A 343 19.03 13.79 -9.74
N LYS A 344 20.29 14.17 -9.49
CA LYS A 344 21.45 13.84 -10.32
C LYS A 344 22.14 12.54 -9.92
N ARG A 345 21.73 11.94 -8.79
CA ARG A 345 22.28 10.67 -8.33
C ARG A 345 21.98 9.57 -9.34
N ASP A 346 23.02 8.84 -9.72
CA ASP A 346 22.92 7.66 -10.56
C ASP A 346 22.31 6.49 -9.79
N ILE A 347 21.23 5.93 -10.34
CA ILE A 347 20.48 4.80 -9.77
C ILE A 347 20.29 3.76 -10.87
N SER A 348 20.32 2.47 -10.50
CA SER A 348 20.00 1.39 -11.44
C SER A 348 18.63 1.62 -12.10
N ILE A 349 18.58 1.47 -13.42
CA ILE A 349 17.35 1.67 -14.22
C ILE A 349 16.20 0.84 -13.67
N LEU A 350 16.45 -0.43 -13.33
CA LEU A 350 15.41 -1.31 -12.77
C LEU A 350 14.90 -0.82 -11.42
N LYS A 351 15.79 -0.29 -10.56
CA LYS A 351 15.39 0.29 -9.26
C LYS A 351 14.55 1.55 -9.45
N LEU A 352 14.91 2.43 -10.39
CA LEU A 352 14.10 3.60 -10.73
C LEU A 352 12.70 3.19 -11.20
N SER A 353 12.59 2.22 -12.10
CA SER A 353 11.29 1.73 -12.57
C SER A 353 10.45 1.10 -11.44
N CYS A 354 11.06 0.27 -10.61
CA CYS A 354 10.38 -0.35 -9.47
C CYS A 354 9.94 0.69 -8.43
N GLN A 355 10.79 1.70 -8.20
CA GLN A 355 10.48 2.80 -7.30
C GLN A 355 9.26 3.58 -7.83
N PHE A 356 9.28 4.01 -9.09
CA PHE A 356 8.18 4.77 -9.66
C PHE A 356 6.87 3.96 -9.67
N TYR A 357 6.93 2.67 -9.98
CA TYR A 357 5.76 1.78 -9.88
C TYR A 357 5.20 1.72 -8.44
N THR A 358 6.08 1.61 -7.44
CA THR A 358 5.69 1.58 -6.02
C THR A 358 5.05 2.91 -5.59
N GLU A 359 5.59 4.04 -6.07
CA GLU A 359 5.04 5.39 -5.81
C GLU A 359 3.62 5.53 -6.34
N LEU A 360 3.35 5.05 -7.56
CA LEU A 360 2.02 5.08 -8.17
C LEU A 360 1.01 4.24 -7.38
N LEU A 361 1.40 3.03 -6.96
CA LEU A 361 0.56 2.17 -6.12
C LEU A 361 0.29 2.79 -4.75
N PHE A 362 1.30 3.39 -4.14
CA PHE A 362 1.16 4.09 -2.88
C PHE A 362 0.16 5.26 -3.00
N LEU A 363 0.28 6.09 -4.04
CA LEU A 363 -0.66 7.19 -4.28
C LEU A 363 -2.09 6.69 -4.49
N LYS A 364 -2.28 5.61 -5.25
CA LYS A 364 -3.60 4.98 -5.46
C LYS A 364 -4.27 4.61 -4.14
N ILE A 365 -3.53 3.98 -3.21
CA ILE A 365 -4.07 3.61 -1.90
C ILE A 365 -4.29 4.85 -1.03
N LEU A 366 -3.35 5.79 -1.00
CA LEU A 366 -3.47 7.01 -0.21
C LEU A 366 -4.73 7.81 -0.58
N ASN A 367 -5.00 7.95 -1.87
CA ASN A 367 -6.20 8.64 -2.37
C ASN A 367 -7.48 7.95 -1.92
N SER A 368 -7.53 6.62 -2.01
CA SER A 368 -8.69 5.82 -1.57
C SER A 368 -8.97 6.01 -0.07
N ILE A 369 -7.93 6.00 0.76
CA ILE A 369 -8.09 6.22 2.21
C ILE A 369 -8.59 7.63 2.51
N LEU A 370 -8.03 8.65 1.86
CA LEU A 370 -8.39 10.05 2.15
C LEU A 370 -9.80 10.38 1.65
N GLN A 371 -10.22 9.86 0.49
CA GLN A 371 -11.59 10.04 -0.02
C GLN A 371 -12.67 9.36 0.84
N ASN A 372 -12.33 8.30 1.59
CA ASN A 372 -13.27 7.60 2.47
C ASN A 372 -13.45 8.28 3.85
N ASN A 373 -12.64 9.30 4.18
CA ASN A 373 -12.70 10.01 5.46
C ASN A 373 -13.44 11.36 5.38
N ASP A 374 -13.75 11.84 4.17
CA ASP A 374 -14.61 12.99 3.90
C ASP A 374 -16.08 12.54 3.74
#